data_AF-A0A2P2JWZ7-F1
#
_entry.id   AF-A0A2P2JWZ7-F1
#
_cell.length_a   1.000
_cell.length_b   1.000
_cell.length_c   1.000
_cell.angle_alpha   90.00
_cell.angle_beta   90.00
_cell.angle_gamma   90.00
#
_symmetry.space_group_name_H-M   'P 1'
#
loop_
_entity.id
_entity.type
_entity.pdbx_description
1 polymer ?
#
loop_
_entity_poly.entity_id
_entity_poly.type
_entity_poly.pdbx_seq_one_letter_code
_entity_poly.pdbx_strand_id
1 'polypeptide(L)'
;MPSGSNSLMWFRKGLRIHDNPALQHASKGSDFVYPVFVIDPHYMKPDPSAFSPGSTRAGLNRIRFLLESLADLDSSLRRLGSRLLVFNGEPSEVLVRCLKEWEVKKLCFEYDTQPYYQALDNKVKDYALAAGIEVFCPVSHTLFNPADIIHKNGGKPPLSYQSFLKVAGQPSWASSRLVTTVSSIPPVGDVGKCEFSKVPTIKELGYEDIEQDVWSPFRGGESEALKRLQESISDKERVANFEKPKGDPSAFVKPATTVLSPYLKVLLSMH
;
A
#
# COMPACT_ATOMS: atom_id res chain seq x y z
N MET A 1 7.74 -34.22 -8.74
CA MET A 1 8.25 -32.85 -8.97
C MET A 1 7.59 -31.96 -7.93
N PRO A 2 8.32 -31.19 -7.10
CA PRO A 2 7.65 -30.11 -6.38
C PRO A 2 7.10 -29.17 -7.45
N SER A 3 5.77 -29.03 -7.50
CA SER A 3 5.08 -28.15 -8.43
C SER A 3 5.28 -26.71 -7.95
N GLY A 4 6.45 -26.16 -8.23
CA GLY A 4 6.74 -24.76 -7.99
C GLY A 4 5.71 -23.85 -8.61
N SER A 5 5.10 -22.97 -7.81
CA SER A 5 4.11 -22.02 -8.32
C SER A 5 4.64 -20.60 -8.25
N ASN A 6 4.63 -19.88 -9.37
CA ASN A 6 4.99 -18.47 -9.43
C ASN A 6 3.85 -17.63 -8.84
N SER A 7 4.16 -16.67 -7.98
CA SER A 7 3.16 -15.72 -7.46
C SER A 7 3.55 -14.28 -7.76
N LEU A 8 2.55 -13.45 -8.05
CA LEU A 8 2.71 -12.01 -8.23
C LEU A 8 2.09 -11.32 -7.03
N MET A 9 2.91 -10.56 -6.29
CA MET A 9 2.45 -9.69 -5.21
C MET A 9 2.37 -8.26 -5.72
N TRP A 10 1.17 -7.74 -5.93
CA TRP A 10 0.97 -6.39 -6.46
C TRP A 10 0.75 -5.39 -5.32
N PHE A 11 1.71 -4.47 -5.19
CA PHE A 11 1.69 -3.33 -4.29
C PHE A 11 1.00 -2.12 -4.92
N ARG A 12 0.18 -1.44 -4.13
CA ARG A 12 -0.57 -0.21 -4.52
C ARG A 12 -0.65 0.75 -3.33
N LYS A 13 -1.50 0.39 -2.36
CA LYS A 13 -1.39 0.70 -0.94
C LYS A 13 -0.76 -0.49 -0.21
N GLY A 14 -0.65 -0.37 1.11
CA GLY A 14 -0.05 -1.39 1.95
C GLY A 14 1.41 -1.63 1.56
N LEU A 15 2.17 -0.55 1.36
CA LEU A 15 3.60 -0.58 1.04
C LEU A 15 4.42 -0.98 2.28
N ARG A 16 4.11 -2.13 2.86
CA ARG A 16 4.66 -2.67 4.10
C ARG A 16 4.89 -4.17 4.01
N ILE A 17 5.82 -4.66 4.81
CA ILE A 17 6.02 -6.08 5.06
C ILE A 17 5.17 -6.55 6.25
N HIS A 18 5.08 -5.75 7.33
CA HIS A 18 4.30 -6.11 8.51
C HIS A 18 2.81 -6.25 8.18
N ASP A 19 2.14 -7.17 8.86
CA ASP A 19 0.69 -7.41 8.72
C ASP A 19 0.21 -7.31 7.26
N ASN A 20 0.88 -8.03 6.36
CA ASN A 20 0.53 -8.06 4.95
C ASN A 20 0.08 -9.49 4.56
N PRO A 21 -1.21 -9.83 4.76
CA PRO A 21 -1.72 -11.15 4.42
C PRO A 21 -1.56 -11.50 2.95
N ALA A 22 -1.65 -10.51 2.05
CA ALA A 22 -1.45 -10.72 0.61
C ALA A 22 -0.01 -11.16 0.31
N LEU A 23 0.98 -10.51 0.91
CA LEU A 23 2.40 -10.89 0.78
C LEU A 23 2.67 -12.27 1.40
N GLN A 24 2.06 -12.57 2.55
CA GLN A 24 2.19 -13.88 3.19
C GLN A 24 1.63 -15.00 2.30
N HIS A 25 0.45 -14.81 1.72
CA HIS A 25 -0.18 -15.79 0.83
C HIS A 25 0.59 -15.97 -0.48
N ALA A 26 1.12 -14.87 -1.03
CA ALA A 26 2.02 -14.93 -2.19
C ALA A 26 3.25 -15.81 -1.87
N SER A 27 3.89 -15.57 -0.72
CA SER A 27 5.10 -16.27 -0.30
C SER A 27 4.89 -17.75 0.03
N LYS A 28 3.71 -18.13 0.52
CA LYS A 28 3.42 -19.50 0.97
C LYS A 28 3.29 -20.47 -0.21
N GLY A 29 4.20 -21.45 -0.31
CA GLY A 29 4.14 -22.50 -1.34
C GLY A 29 4.48 -22.00 -2.76
N SER A 30 5.20 -20.89 -2.87
CA SER A 30 5.73 -20.37 -4.13
C SER A 30 7.24 -20.51 -4.20
N ASP A 31 7.73 -20.88 -5.38
CA ASP A 31 9.18 -20.95 -5.64
C ASP A 31 9.75 -19.56 -5.92
N PHE A 32 8.97 -18.76 -6.65
CA PHE A 32 9.30 -17.38 -6.97
C PHE A 32 8.13 -16.46 -6.64
N VAL A 33 8.44 -15.32 -6.02
CA VAL A 33 7.49 -14.22 -5.81
C VAL A 33 7.97 -13.03 -6.61
N TYR A 34 7.05 -12.38 -7.32
CA TYR A 34 7.29 -11.15 -8.06
C TYR A 34 6.58 -9.97 -7.35
N PRO A 35 7.26 -9.26 -6.43
CA PRO A 35 6.77 -8.00 -5.86
C PRO A 35 6.73 -6.92 -6.94
N VAL A 36 5.54 -6.45 -7.31
CA VAL A 36 5.33 -5.49 -8.39
C VAL A 36 4.69 -4.22 -7.87
N PHE A 37 5.23 -3.07 -8.28
CA PHE A 37 4.56 -1.78 -8.17
C PHE A 37 4.50 -1.13 -9.56
N VAL A 38 3.35 -0.55 -9.92
CA VAL A 38 3.20 0.17 -11.19
C VAL A 38 3.00 1.65 -10.91
N ILE A 39 3.91 2.46 -11.43
CA ILE A 39 3.83 3.92 -11.47
C ILE A 39 2.87 4.30 -12.57
N ASP A 40 1.67 4.68 -12.16
CA ASP A 40 0.63 5.16 -13.05
C ASP A 40 0.93 6.61 -13.50
N PRO A 41 1.15 6.86 -14.80
CA PRO A 41 1.35 8.20 -15.35
C PRO A 41 0.20 9.16 -15.01
N HIS A 42 -1.02 8.67 -14.85
CA HIS A 42 -2.20 9.47 -14.49
C HIS A 42 -2.04 10.19 -13.13
N TYR A 43 -1.27 9.60 -12.21
CA TYR A 43 -1.02 10.17 -10.88
C TYR A 43 0.36 10.80 -10.74
N MET A 44 1.30 10.47 -11.62
CA MET A 44 2.73 10.79 -11.43
C MET A 44 3.32 11.69 -12.52
N LYS A 45 2.63 11.87 -13.65
CA LYS A 45 3.12 12.74 -14.73
C LYS A 45 2.98 14.21 -14.31
N PRO A 46 4.02 15.04 -14.49
CA PRO A 46 3.94 16.49 -14.26
C PRO A 46 2.80 17.12 -15.05
N ASP A 47 2.06 17.99 -14.39
CA ASP A 47 1.02 18.81 -15.00
C ASP A 47 1.42 20.29 -14.90
N PRO A 48 1.91 20.90 -15.99
CA PRO A 48 2.27 22.32 -16.01
C PRO A 48 1.10 23.27 -15.73
N SER A 49 -0.15 22.80 -15.84
CA SER A 49 -1.35 23.59 -15.56
C SER A 49 -1.79 23.57 -14.10
N ALA A 50 -1.17 22.72 -13.26
CA ALA A 50 -1.50 22.62 -11.86
C ALA A 50 -1.08 23.88 -11.09
N PHE A 51 -1.89 24.28 -10.10
CA PHE A 51 -1.63 25.45 -9.23
C PHE A 51 -0.33 25.32 -8.40
N SER A 52 0.18 24.10 -8.22
CA SER A 52 1.43 23.83 -7.53
C SER A 52 2.17 22.68 -8.21
N PRO A 53 3.52 22.62 -8.13
CA PRO A 53 4.32 21.49 -8.57
C PRO A 53 3.73 20.12 -8.24
N GLY A 54 3.50 19.31 -9.27
CA GLY A 54 2.91 17.99 -9.13
C GLY A 54 2.25 17.49 -10.41
N SER A 55 1.48 16.43 -10.28
CA SER A 55 0.53 15.97 -11.29
C SER A 55 -0.84 16.60 -11.06
N THR A 56 -1.77 16.37 -12.01
CA THR A 56 -3.20 16.74 -11.88
C THR A 56 -3.85 16.25 -10.58
N ARG A 57 -3.32 15.18 -9.97
CA ARG A 57 -3.92 14.51 -8.80
C ARG A 57 -3.01 14.50 -7.58
N ALA A 58 -1.74 14.85 -7.70
CA ALA A 58 -0.74 14.70 -6.64
C ALA A 58 0.28 15.84 -6.63
N GLY A 59 0.33 16.60 -5.52
CA GLY A 59 1.42 17.55 -5.29
C GLY A 59 2.76 16.83 -5.04
N LEU A 60 3.86 17.53 -5.34
CA LEU A 60 5.21 16.98 -5.33
C LEU A 60 5.64 16.37 -3.99
N ASN A 61 5.24 16.97 -2.87
CA ASN A 61 5.50 16.43 -1.52
C ASN A 61 4.92 15.02 -1.32
N ARG A 62 3.74 14.75 -1.91
CA ARG A 62 3.10 13.43 -1.80
C ARG A 62 3.76 12.41 -2.73
N ILE A 63 4.19 12.86 -3.91
CA ILE A 63 4.95 12.02 -4.85
C ILE A 63 6.28 11.62 -4.22
N ARG A 64 7.01 12.57 -3.65
CA ARG A 64 8.24 12.31 -2.89
C ARG A 64 8.01 11.28 -1.79
N PHE A 65 6.98 11.49 -0.96
CA PHE A 65 6.65 10.55 0.13
C PHE A 65 6.40 9.13 -0.39
N LEU A 66 5.72 8.99 -1.54
CA LEU A 66 5.52 7.68 -2.17
C LEU A 66 6.84 7.08 -2.66
N LEU A 67 7.69 7.84 -3.36
CA LEU A 67 8.97 7.33 -3.85
C LEU A 67 9.89 6.88 -2.71
N GLU A 68 9.95 7.66 -1.63
CA GLU A 68 10.67 7.27 -0.41
C GLU A 68 10.10 5.98 0.20
N SER A 69 8.78 5.84 0.18
CA SER A 69 8.10 4.63 0.64
C SER A 69 8.43 3.39 -0.19
N LEU A 70 8.49 3.54 -1.51
CA LEU A 70 8.86 2.47 -2.44
C LEU A 70 10.32 2.07 -2.28
N ALA A 71 11.21 3.04 -2.05
CA ALA A 71 12.62 2.77 -1.80
C ALA A 71 12.86 2.02 -0.47
N ASP A 72 12.10 2.37 0.58
CA ASP A 72 12.13 1.64 1.86
C ASP A 72 11.56 0.22 1.69
N LEU A 73 10.46 0.05 0.94
CA LEU A 73 9.90 -1.26 0.62
C LEU A 73 10.88 -2.14 -0.17
N ASP A 74 11.53 -1.62 -1.21
CA ASP A 74 12.56 -2.36 -1.97
C ASP A 74 13.72 -2.78 -1.05
N SER A 75 14.15 -1.89 -0.15
CA SER A 75 15.19 -2.19 0.83
C SER A 75 14.76 -3.30 1.80
N SER A 76 13.52 -3.26 2.29
CA SER A 76 12.92 -4.31 3.13
C SER A 76 12.83 -5.65 2.42
N LEU A 77 12.37 -5.67 1.16
CA LEU A 77 12.30 -6.89 0.34
C LEU A 77 13.67 -7.50 0.08
N ARG A 78 14.69 -6.66 -0.18
CA ARG A 78 16.09 -7.10 -0.35
C ARG A 78 16.67 -7.76 0.89
N ARG A 79 16.38 -7.22 2.08
CA ARG A 79 16.80 -7.85 3.35
C ARG A 79 16.20 -9.25 3.53
N LEU A 80 15.07 -9.54 2.88
CA LEU A 80 14.37 -10.82 2.93
C LEU A 80 14.70 -11.76 1.75
N GLY A 81 15.68 -11.41 0.91
CA GLY A 81 16.10 -12.22 -0.24
C GLY A 81 15.32 -11.99 -1.54
N SER A 82 14.47 -10.95 -1.59
CA SER A 82 13.66 -10.58 -2.76
C SER A 82 14.02 -9.17 -3.27
N ARG A 83 13.15 -8.53 -4.04
CA ARG A 83 13.28 -7.13 -4.50
C ARG A 83 11.96 -6.62 -5.06
N LEU A 84 11.81 -5.29 -5.14
CA LEU A 84 10.68 -4.65 -5.82
C LEU A 84 10.94 -4.52 -7.33
N LEU A 85 9.94 -4.85 -8.13
CA LEU A 85 9.90 -4.63 -9.57
C LEU A 85 8.99 -3.43 -9.86
N VAL A 86 9.57 -2.31 -10.30
CA VAL A 86 8.85 -1.07 -10.54
C VAL A 86 8.65 -0.85 -12.03
N PHE A 87 7.39 -0.80 -12.46
CA PHE A 87 7.02 -0.56 -13.85
C PHE A 87 6.43 0.84 -14.01
N ASN A 88 6.47 1.36 -15.23
CA ASN A 88 5.78 2.59 -15.61
C ASN A 88 4.71 2.26 -16.65
N GLY A 89 3.51 2.82 -16.49
CA GLY A 89 2.42 2.65 -17.46
C GLY A 89 1.06 2.44 -16.80
N GLU A 90 0.07 2.09 -17.62
CA GLU A 90 -1.28 1.76 -17.17
C GLU A 90 -1.24 0.45 -16.34
N PRO A 91 -1.64 0.45 -15.05
CA PRO A 91 -1.43 -0.71 -14.19
C PRO A 91 -2.11 -1.99 -14.68
N SER A 92 -3.30 -1.87 -15.28
CA SER A 92 -4.04 -3.03 -15.78
C SER A 92 -3.29 -3.73 -16.94
N GLU A 93 -2.74 -2.97 -17.88
CA GLU A 93 -1.98 -3.50 -19.02
C GLU A 93 -0.67 -4.12 -18.59
N VAL A 94 0.06 -3.44 -17.70
CA VAL A 94 1.34 -3.91 -17.16
C VAL A 94 1.16 -5.22 -16.41
N LEU A 95 0.15 -5.32 -15.52
CA LEU A 95 -0.11 -6.54 -14.77
C LEU A 95 -0.50 -7.70 -15.66
N VAL A 96 -1.38 -7.49 -16.64
CA VAL A 96 -1.75 -8.53 -17.61
C VAL A 96 -0.51 -9.03 -18.38
N ARG A 97 0.40 -8.14 -18.78
CA ARG A 97 1.66 -8.51 -19.42
C ARG A 97 2.54 -9.36 -18.49
N CYS A 98 2.71 -8.94 -17.23
CA CYS A 98 3.48 -9.69 -16.23
C CYS A 98 2.89 -11.08 -15.94
N LEU A 99 1.57 -11.18 -15.82
CA LEU A 99 0.87 -12.45 -15.58
C LEU A 99 1.06 -13.44 -16.75
N LYS A 100 1.14 -12.94 -17.99
CA LYS A 100 1.43 -13.74 -19.19
C LYS A 100 2.87 -14.23 -19.22
N GLU A 101 3.83 -13.33 -19.00
CA GLU A 101 5.25 -13.62 -19.17
C GLU A 101 5.78 -14.59 -18.11
N TRP A 102 5.32 -14.49 -16.87
CA TRP A 102 5.92 -15.22 -15.73
C TRP A 102 5.15 -16.48 -15.31
N GLU A 103 4.16 -16.92 -16.09
CA GLU A 103 3.35 -18.12 -15.81
C GLU A 103 2.80 -18.19 -14.37
N VAL A 104 2.36 -17.04 -13.87
CA VAL A 104 1.90 -16.85 -12.48
C VAL A 104 0.67 -17.72 -12.21
N LYS A 105 0.65 -18.40 -11.06
CA LYS A 105 -0.50 -19.18 -10.58
C LYS A 105 -1.28 -18.50 -9.47
N LYS A 106 -0.65 -17.55 -8.76
CA LYS A 106 -1.27 -16.77 -7.68
C LYS A 106 -1.05 -15.27 -7.88
N LEU A 107 -2.13 -14.51 -7.96
CA LEU A 107 -2.12 -13.05 -7.92
C LEU A 107 -2.62 -12.58 -6.55
N CYS A 108 -1.77 -11.86 -5.82
CA CYS A 108 -2.09 -11.36 -4.48
C CYS A 108 -1.99 -9.83 -4.43
N PHE A 109 -2.97 -9.16 -3.83
CA PHE A 109 -2.94 -7.72 -3.60
C PHE A 109 -3.92 -7.30 -2.49
N GLU A 110 -3.65 -6.20 -1.79
CA GLU A 110 -4.56 -5.67 -0.77
C GLU A 110 -5.84 -5.09 -1.42
N TYR A 111 -7.00 -5.42 -0.85
CA TYR A 111 -8.29 -4.88 -1.31
C TYR A 111 -8.39 -3.37 -1.09
N ASP A 112 -8.95 -2.65 -2.07
CA ASP A 112 -9.19 -1.21 -1.99
C ASP A 112 -10.64 -0.87 -2.38
N THR A 113 -11.22 0.11 -1.69
CA THR A 113 -12.62 0.54 -1.87
C THR A 113 -12.79 1.72 -2.81
N GLN A 114 -11.72 2.39 -3.24
CA GLN A 114 -11.81 3.56 -4.10
C GLN A 114 -12.29 3.15 -5.50
N PRO A 115 -13.20 3.93 -6.13
CA PRO A 115 -13.77 3.57 -7.43
C PRO A 115 -12.73 3.31 -8.53
N TYR A 116 -11.63 4.08 -8.53
CA TYR A 116 -10.52 3.89 -9.47
C TYR A 116 -9.90 2.50 -9.34
N TYR A 117 -9.57 2.07 -8.12
CA TYR A 117 -8.99 0.74 -7.91
C TYR A 117 -10.03 -0.37 -8.14
N GLN A 118 -11.30 -0.18 -7.79
CA GLN A 118 -12.31 -1.20 -8.09
C GLN A 118 -12.46 -1.47 -9.60
N ALA A 119 -12.45 -0.43 -10.42
CA ALA A 119 -12.50 -0.58 -11.88
C ALA A 119 -11.25 -1.30 -12.42
N LEU A 120 -10.08 -0.97 -11.88
CA LEU A 120 -8.81 -1.59 -12.21
C LEU A 120 -8.78 -3.08 -11.78
N ASP A 121 -9.24 -3.37 -10.57
CA ASP A 121 -9.29 -4.70 -9.96
C ASP A 121 -10.15 -5.64 -10.77
N ASN A 122 -11.32 -5.18 -11.21
CA ASN A 122 -12.22 -5.98 -12.02
C ASN A 122 -11.53 -6.42 -13.31
N LYS A 123 -10.87 -5.50 -14.04
CA LYS A 123 -10.13 -5.83 -15.27
C LYS A 123 -9.06 -6.90 -15.04
N VAL A 124 -8.27 -6.76 -13.96
CA VAL A 124 -7.17 -7.69 -13.66
C VAL A 124 -7.71 -9.03 -13.14
N LYS A 125 -8.77 -9.01 -12.33
CA LYS A 125 -9.44 -10.22 -11.81
C LYS A 125 -10.09 -11.03 -12.94
N ASP A 126 -10.79 -10.37 -13.85
CA ASP A 126 -11.45 -11.03 -14.99
C ASP A 126 -10.41 -11.74 -15.86
N TYR A 127 -9.26 -11.10 -16.12
CA TYR A 127 -8.15 -11.72 -16.82
C TYR A 127 -7.55 -12.91 -16.04
N ALA A 128 -7.28 -12.74 -14.74
CA ALA A 128 -6.71 -13.78 -13.90
C ALA A 128 -7.60 -15.02 -13.84
N LEU A 129 -8.92 -14.84 -13.68
CA LEU A 129 -9.91 -15.92 -13.69
C LEU A 129 -9.93 -16.65 -15.04
N ALA A 130 -9.94 -15.91 -16.16
CA ALA A 130 -9.90 -16.50 -17.49
C ALA A 130 -8.60 -17.29 -17.76
N ALA A 131 -7.49 -16.87 -17.15
CA ALA A 131 -6.19 -17.54 -17.24
C ALA A 131 -5.98 -18.67 -16.21
N GLY A 132 -6.97 -18.96 -15.35
CA GLY A 132 -6.86 -19.98 -14.30
C GLY A 132 -5.89 -19.62 -13.18
N ILE A 133 -5.69 -18.33 -12.91
CA ILE A 133 -4.83 -17.79 -11.86
C ILE A 133 -5.66 -17.54 -10.60
N GLU A 134 -5.20 -18.08 -9.47
CA GLU A 134 -5.82 -17.83 -8.17
C GLU A 134 -5.66 -16.36 -7.80
N VAL A 135 -6.76 -15.69 -7.42
CA VAL A 135 -6.69 -14.30 -6.92
C VAL A 135 -6.96 -14.28 -5.42
N PHE A 136 -6.01 -13.75 -4.66
CA PHE A 136 -6.15 -13.52 -3.23
C PHE A 136 -6.11 -12.02 -2.91
N CYS A 137 -7.26 -11.50 -2.45
CA CYS A 137 -7.46 -10.06 -2.24
C CYS A 137 -8.03 -9.77 -0.84
N PRO A 138 -7.21 -9.84 0.22
CA PRO A 138 -7.66 -9.67 1.59
C PRO A 138 -7.93 -8.20 1.93
N VAL A 139 -8.90 -7.98 2.83
CA VAL A 139 -9.11 -6.67 3.47
C VAL A 139 -8.13 -6.53 4.62
N SER A 140 -7.08 -5.74 4.43
CA SER A 140 -6.11 -5.40 5.48
C SER A 140 -5.73 -3.91 5.53
N HIS A 141 -6.35 -3.09 4.66
CA HIS A 141 -6.26 -1.64 4.73
C HIS A 141 -7.17 -1.06 5.82
N THR A 142 -8.32 -1.71 6.05
CA THR A 142 -9.36 -1.24 6.96
C THR A 142 -9.61 -2.24 8.07
N LEU A 143 -9.95 -1.73 9.27
CA LEU A 143 -10.28 -2.54 10.44
C LEU A 143 -11.49 -3.47 10.22
N PHE A 144 -12.39 -3.04 9.34
CA PHE A 144 -13.60 -3.76 8.97
C PHE A 144 -13.72 -3.76 7.45
N ASN A 145 -14.28 -4.83 6.90
CA ASN A 145 -14.71 -4.86 5.51
C ASN A 145 -16.02 -4.07 5.35
N PRO A 146 -16.04 -2.98 4.56
CA PRO A 146 -17.25 -2.17 4.41
C PRO A 146 -18.45 -2.95 3.86
N ALA A 147 -18.24 -3.97 3.02
CA ALA A 147 -19.32 -4.80 2.49
C ALA A 147 -20.02 -5.59 3.62
N ASP A 148 -19.24 -6.12 4.58
CA ASP A 148 -19.78 -6.86 5.72
C ASP A 148 -20.59 -5.96 6.64
N ILE A 149 -20.14 -4.70 6.84
CA ILE A 149 -20.88 -3.70 7.63
C ILE A 149 -22.20 -3.33 6.95
N ILE A 150 -22.19 -3.10 5.64
CA ILE A 150 -23.39 -2.77 4.86
C ILE A 150 -24.38 -3.93 4.91
N HIS A 151 -23.91 -5.17 4.76
CA HIS A 151 -24.76 -6.35 4.84
C HIS A 151 -25.39 -6.50 6.24
N LYS A 152 -24.60 -6.36 7.31
CA LYS A 152 -25.10 -6.39 8.70
C LYS A 152 -26.14 -5.30 8.99
N ASN A 153 -26.08 -4.18 8.28
CA ASN A 153 -27.01 -3.06 8.42
C ASN A 153 -28.15 -3.06 7.37
N GLY A 154 -28.54 -4.25 6.88
CA GLY A 154 -29.70 -4.39 6.00
C GLY A 154 -29.48 -3.89 4.56
N GLY A 155 -28.24 -3.94 4.07
CA GLY A 155 -27.89 -3.56 2.70
C GLY A 155 -27.60 -2.08 2.50
N LYS A 156 -27.53 -1.27 3.57
CA LYS A 156 -27.17 0.16 3.51
C LYS A 156 -26.06 0.50 4.52
N PRO A 157 -25.15 1.44 4.22
CA PRO A 157 -24.15 1.87 5.18
C PRO A 157 -24.80 2.61 6.37
N PRO A 158 -24.29 2.44 7.61
CA PRO A 158 -24.68 3.28 8.73
C PRO A 158 -24.41 4.76 8.45
N LEU A 159 -25.36 5.65 8.79
CA LEU A 159 -25.27 7.08 8.49
C LEU A 159 -24.68 7.94 9.62
N SER A 160 -24.41 7.34 10.79
CA SER A 160 -23.77 8.02 11.93
C SER A 160 -22.65 7.17 12.50
N TYR A 161 -21.68 7.83 13.14
CA TYR A 161 -20.55 7.15 13.76
C TYR A 161 -20.98 6.19 14.89
N GLN A 162 -21.95 6.58 15.72
CA GLN A 162 -22.47 5.72 16.79
C GLN A 162 -23.19 4.49 16.23
N SER A 163 -23.97 4.65 15.16
CA SER A 163 -24.62 3.52 14.49
C SER A 163 -23.59 2.59 13.86
N PHE A 164 -22.55 3.15 13.22
CA PHE A 164 -21.43 2.38 12.69
C PHE A 164 -20.75 1.54 13.78
N LEU A 165 -20.38 2.13 14.92
CA LEU A 165 -19.74 1.40 16.02
C LEU A 165 -20.63 0.27 16.56
N LYS A 166 -21.94 0.50 16.67
CA LYS A 166 -22.90 -0.51 17.13
C LYS A 166 -22.98 -1.70 16.18
N VAL A 167 -22.98 -1.46 14.87
CA VAL A 167 -23.04 -2.51 13.84
C VAL A 167 -21.71 -3.23 13.70
N ALA A 168 -20.61 -2.48 13.72
CA ALA A 168 -19.26 -3.02 13.56
C ALA A 168 -18.85 -3.91 14.73
N GLY A 169 -19.15 -3.48 15.96
CA GLY A 169 -18.78 -4.19 17.17
C GLY A 169 -17.25 -4.24 17.36
N GLN A 170 -16.78 -5.30 18.02
CA GLN A 170 -15.35 -5.56 18.14
C GLN A 170 -14.79 -6.08 16.81
N PRO A 171 -13.63 -5.60 16.35
CA PRO A 171 -13.05 -6.08 15.12
C PRO A 171 -12.52 -7.51 15.30
N SER A 172 -12.56 -8.30 14.23
CA SER A 172 -12.21 -9.72 14.24
C SER A 172 -10.76 -10.01 14.65
N TRP A 173 -9.85 -9.06 14.42
CA TRP A 173 -8.45 -9.16 14.78
C TRP A 173 -8.18 -8.86 16.26
N ALA A 174 -9.11 -8.25 17.02
CA ALA A 174 -8.90 -7.97 18.45
C ALA A 174 -8.62 -9.25 19.27
N SER A 175 -9.09 -10.40 18.76
CA SER A 175 -8.86 -11.72 19.35
C SER A 175 -7.71 -12.50 18.71
N SER A 176 -7.08 -12.00 17.63
CA SER A 176 -5.95 -12.64 16.96
C SER A 176 -4.67 -11.84 17.18
N ARG A 177 -3.57 -12.51 17.54
CA ARG A 177 -2.27 -11.85 17.49
C ARG A 177 -1.87 -11.70 16.03
N LEU A 178 -1.72 -10.46 15.58
CA LEU A 178 -1.12 -10.12 14.30
C LEU A 178 0.36 -10.47 14.40
N VAL A 179 0.73 -11.70 14.04
CA VAL A 179 2.12 -12.11 13.93
C VAL A 179 2.34 -12.55 12.51
N THR A 180 2.81 -11.61 11.70
CA THR A 180 3.17 -11.89 10.31
C THR A 180 4.54 -11.29 10.02
N THR A 181 5.53 -11.62 10.86
CA THR A 181 6.93 -11.44 10.46
C THR A 181 7.28 -12.56 9.49
N VAL A 182 7.36 -12.22 8.20
CA VAL A 182 7.90 -13.11 7.18
C VAL A 182 9.42 -13.13 7.35
N SER A 183 9.99 -14.29 7.67
CA SER A 183 11.43 -14.45 7.90
C SER A 183 12.25 -14.44 6.61
N SER A 184 11.65 -14.88 5.50
CA SER A 184 12.23 -14.89 4.16
C SER A 184 11.14 -14.85 3.10
N ILE A 185 11.38 -14.16 2.00
CA ILE A 185 10.48 -14.13 0.84
C ILE A 185 11.17 -14.92 -0.28
N PRO A 186 10.46 -15.80 -1.00
CA PRO A 186 11.02 -16.46 -2.16
C PRO A 186 11.60 -15.43 -3.17
N PRO A 187 12.73 -15.73 -3.81
CA PRO A 187 13.39 -14.78 -4.69
C PRO A 187 12.52 -14.45 -5.90
N VAL A 188 12.91 -13.40 -6.62
CA VAL A 188 12.33 -13.11 -7.94
C VAL A 188 12.93 -14.10 -8.94
N GLY A 189 12.07 -14.73 -9.76
CA GLY A 189 12.49 -15.65 -10.82
C GLY A 189 12.94 -14.91 -12.09
N ASP A 190 12.87 -15.60 -13.23
CA ASP A 190 13.18 -14.97 -14.51
C ASP A 190 12.12 -13.93 -14.87
N VAL A 191 12.58 -12.73 -15.18
CA VAL A 191 11.78 -11.56 -15.51
C VAL A 191 11.46 -11.47 -17.01
N GLY A 192 12.12 -12.28 -17.84
CA GLY A 192 11.87 -12.37 -19.27
C GLY A 192 11.97 -11.01 -19.98
N LYS A 193 10.98 -10.70 -20.82
CA LYS A 193 10.93 -9.44 -21.60
C LYS A 193 10.31 -8.27 -20.83
N CYS A 194 9.92 -8.46 -19.57
CA CYS A 194 9.32 -7.39 -18.80
C CYS A 194 10.39 -6.38 -18.38
N GLU A 195 10.43 -5.24 -19.06
CA GLU A 195 11.27 -4.10 -18.67
C GLU A 195 10.72 -3.46 -17.39
N PHE A 196 11.48 -3.57 -16.31
CA PHE A 196 11.24 -2.86 -15.06
C PHE A 196 12.42 -1.94 -14.74
N SER A 197 12.15 -0.96 -13.91
CA SER A 197 13.10 0.06 -13.48
C SER A 197 13.36 -0.04 -11.98
N LYS A 198 14.36 0.69 -11.51
CA LYS A 198 14.47 1.03 -10.09
C LYS A 198 13.37 2.04 -9.74
N VAL A 199 13.14 2.26 -8.45
CA VAL A 199 12.27 3.36 -8.00
C VAL A 199 12.82 4.66 -8.60
N PRO A 200 12.06 5.38 -9.43
CA PRO A 200 12.56 6.60 -10.06
C PRO A 200 12.69 7.72 -9.04
N THR A 201 13.59 8.64 -9.33
CA THR A 201 13.71 9.90 -8.64
C THR A 201 12.65 10.89 -9.13
N ILE A 202 12.46 11.96 -8.37
CA ILE A 202 11.60 13.07 -8.76
C ILE A 202 12.04 13.67 -10.11
N LYS A 203 13.35 13.75 -10.35
CA LYS A 203 13.91 14.24 -11.62
C LYS A 203 13.56 13.34 -12.78
N GLU A 204 13.72 12.03 -12.62
CA GLU A 204 13.37 11.02 -13.65
C GLU A 204 11.87 10.96 -13.95
N LEU A 205 11.00 11.46 -13.05
CA LEU A 205 9.57 11.66 -13.32
C LEU A 205 9.26 12.93 -14.13
N GLY A 206 10.26 13.75 -14.46
CA GLY A 206 10.11 14.98 -15.23
C GLY A 206 9.89 16.25 -14.39
N TYR A 207 10.27 16.23 -13.11
CA TYR A 207 10.21 17.40 -12.21
C TYR A 207 11.56 18.11 -12.08
N GLU A 208 12.36 18.17 -13.16
CA GLU A 208 13.77 18.57 -13.15
C GLU A 208 14.02 20.03 -12.72
N ASP A 209 13.11 20.94 -13.06
CA ASP A 209 13.27 22.41 -12.88
C ASP A 209 12.48 22.99 -11.72
N ILE A 210 12.05 22.16 -10.76
CA ILE A 210 11.21 22.65 -9.65
C ILE A 210 12.09 23.05 -8.48
N GLU A 211 12.33 24.36 -8.34
CA GLU A 211 12.84 24.97 -7.12
C GLU A 211 11.81 24.80 -6.00
N GLN A 212 11.94 23.70 -5.25
CA GLN A 212 11.15 23.47 -4.05
C GLN A 212 12.02 23.73 -2.82
N ASP A 213 11.96 24.97 -2.33
CA ASP A 213 12.74 25.42 -1.15
C ASP A 213 12.30 24.72 0.15
N VAL A 214 11.03 24.30 0.22
CA VAL A 214 10.44 23.71 1.42
C VAL A 214 9.87 22.33 1.11
N TRP A 215 10.51 21.32 1.67
CA TRP A 215 10.04 19.96 1.65
C TRP A 215 9.24 19.63 2.90
N SER A 216 8.26 18.73 2.75
CA SER A 216 7.61 18.11 3.90
C SER A 216 8.67 17.52 4.86
N PRO A 217 8.59 17.78 6.18
CA PRO A 217 9.52 17.20 7.15
C PRO A 217 9.26 15.70 7.38
N PHE A 218 8.14 15.18 6.87
CA PHE A 218 7.75 13.78 7.02
C PHE A 218 8.26 12.96 5.84
N ARG A 219 9.11 11.97 6.15
CA ARG A 219 9.69 11.04 5.18
C ARG A 219 8.77 9.84 4.96
N GLY A 220 8.76 9.30 3.75
CA GLY A 220 8.06 8.05 3.43
C GLY A 220 8.78 6.81 3.96
N GLY A 221 8.06 5.69 4.02
CA GLY A 221 8.61 4.38 4.40
C GLY A 221 7.95 3.75 5.62
N GLU A 222 7.85 2.42 5.59
CA GLU A 222 7.41 1.60 6.71
C GLU A 222 8.34 1.79 7.92
N SER A 223 9.66 1.89 7.69
CA SER A 223 10.64 2.11 8.75
C SER A 223 10.38 3.39 9.54
N GLU A 224 10.12 4.50 8.86
CA GLU A 224 9.79 5.78 9.51
C GLU A 224 8.40 5.73 10.16
N ALA A 225 7.45 5.00 9.55
CA ALA A 225 6.12 4.81 10.11
C ALA A 225 6.16 4.13 11.48
N LEU A 226 6.90 3.01 11.58
CA LEU A 226 7.03 2.24 12.81
C LEU A 226 7.80 3.01 13.88
N LYS A 227 8.88 3.69 13.50
CA LYS A 227 9.64 4.58 14.39
C LYS A 227 8.74 5.66 14.99
N ARG A 228 7.98 6.36 14.14
CA ARG A 228 7.07 7.42 14.58
C ARG A 228 5.91 6.89 15.40
N LEU A 229 5.40 5.69 15.10
CA LEU A 229 4.38 5.03 15.92
C LEU A 229 4.93 4.80 17.33
N GLN A 230 6.12 4.21 17.46
CA GLN A 230 6.77 3.97 18.74
C GLN A 230 6.99 5.27 19.53
N GLU A 231 7.51 6.33 18.89
CA GLU A 231 7.67 7.65 19.50
C GLU A 231 6.33 8.29 19.90
N SER A 232 5.26 8.06 19.14
CA SER A 232 3.95 8.64 19.41
C SER A 232 3.25 7.99 20.59
N ILE A 233 3.52 6.70 20.84
CA ILE A 233 2.90 5.90 21.91
C ILE A 233 3.80 5.67 23.13
N SER A 234 5.03 6.19 23.11
CA SER A 234 5.97 6.03 24.23
C SER A 234 5.47 6.71 25.51
N ASP A 235 4.76 7.83 25.36
CA ASP A 235 4.09 8.54 26.46
C ASP A 235 2.69 7.93 26.69
N LYS A 236 2.62 6.95 27.59
CA LYS A 236 1.39 6.21 27.90
C LYS A 236 0.31 7.10 28.51
N GLU A 237 0.68 8.12 29.28
CA GLU A 237 -0.29 9.05 29.87
C GLU A 237 -0.94 9.92 28.81
N ARG A 238 -0.15 10.44 27.87
CA ARG A 238 -0.68 11.21 26.74
C ARG A 238 -1.60 10.36 25.85
N VAL A 239 -1.25 9.10 25.63
CA VAL A 239 -2.08 8.17 24.85
C VAL A 239 -3.39 7.87 25.59
N ALA A 240 -3.33 7.55 26.89
CA ALA A 240 -4.51 7.20 27.67
C ALA A 240 -5.50 8.37 27.80
N ASN A 241 -4.99 9.59 27.87
CA ASN A 241 -5.78 10.81 28.03
C ASN A 241 -6.02 11.57 26.71
N PHE A 242 -5.83 10.92 25.55
CA PHE A 242 -5.94 11.60 24.26
C PHE A 242 -7.38 12.06 23.97
N GLU A 243 -7.56 13.36 23.76
CA GLU A 243 -8.82 13.95 23.34
C GLU A 243 -8.59 14.89 22.15
N LYS A 244 -9.08 14.50 20.97
CA LYS A 244 -8.89 15.24 19.72
C LYS A 244 -9.29 16.74 19.81
N PRO A 245 -10.41 17.13 20.46
CA PRO A 245 -10.79 18.54 20.55
C PRO A 245 -9.85 19.42 21.38
N LYS A 246 -9.00 18.83 22.24
CA LYS A 246 -8.07 19.56 23.11
C LYS A 246 -6.70 19.80 22.47
N GLY A 247 -6.48 19.34 21.23
CA GLY A 247 -5.22 19.52 20.53
C GLY A 247 -5.02 20.97 20.09
N ASP A 248 -3.81 21.49 20.27
CA ASP A 248 -3.41 22.82 19.78
C ASP A 248 -3.07 22.78 18.28
N PRO A 249 -3.85 23.45 17.41
CA PRO A 249 -3.58 23.50 15.97
C PRO A 249 -2.37 24.37 15.61
N SER A 250 -1.89 25.22 16.53
CA SER A 250 -0.74 26.10 16.32
C SER A 250 0.61 25.43 16.65
N ALA A 251 0.59 24.23 17.22
CA ALA A 251 1.79 23.47 17.56
C ALA A 251 2.44 22.82 16.31
N PHE A 252 3.31 23.55 15.61
CA PHE A 252 4.01 23.05 14.41
C PHE A 252 5.38 22.41 14.71
N VAL A 253 6.07 22.80 15.79
CA VAL A 253 7.39 22.24 16.17
C VAL A 253 7.24 20.81 16.71
N LYS A 254 6.27 20.62 17.61
CA LYS A 254 5.87 19.31 18.13
C LYS A 254 4.37 19.16 17.87
N PRO A 255 3.96 18.48 16.78
CA PRO A 255 2.55 18.33 16.45
C PRO A 255 1.71 17.82 17.61
N ALA A 256 0.54 18.43 17.83
CA ALA A 256 -0.38 18.03 18.89
C ALA A 256 -0.92 16.58 18.71
N THR A 257 -0.93 16.09 17.47
CA THR A 257 -1.35 14.73 17.11
C THR A 257 -0.18 13.87 16.64
N THR A 258 -0.43 12.59 16.37
CA THR A 258 0.62 11.61 16.02
C THR A 258 1.25 11.82 14.64
N VAL A 259 0.54 12.50 13.74
CA VAL A 259 0.93 12.66 12.31
C VAL A 259 1.21 11.31 11.63
N LEU A 260 0.46 10.27 12.04
CA LEU A 260 0.50 8.95 11.39
C LEU A 260 -0.37 8.88 10.14
N SER A 261 -1.19 9.90 9.86
CA SER A 261 -2.12 9.93 8.73
C SER A 261 -1.49 9.72 7.33
N PRO A 262 -0.32 10.30 6.96
CA PRO A 262 0.30 10.00 5.67
C PRO A 262 0.76 8.54 5.57
N TYR A 263 1.15 7.95 6.71
CA TYR A 263 1.57 6.56 6.79
C TYR A 263 0.37 5.62 6.75
N LEU A 264 -0.73 5.85 7.47
CA LEU A 264 -1.94 5.03 7.37
C LEU A 264 -2.54 5.03 5.96
N LYS A 265 -2.38 6.14 5.22
CA LYS A 265 -2.86 6.23 3.84
C LYS A 265 -2.17 5.23 2.90
N VAL A 266 -0.89 4.93 3.12
CA VAL A 266 -0.02 4.28 2.12
C VAL A 266 0.72 3.04 2.67
N LEU A 267 1.04 3.04 3.95
CA LEU A 267 2.08 2.23 4.58
C LEU A 267 1.58 1.41 5.76
N LEU A 268 1.02 2.02 6.80
CA LEU A 268 0.70 1.34 8.08
C LEU A 268 -0.54 0.47 7.98
N SER A 269 -0.48 -0.70 8.61
CA SER A 269 -1.69 -1.41 8.97
C SER A 269 -2.50 -0.61 10.00
N MET A 270 -3.82 -0.76 9.94
CA MET A 270 -4.69 -0.27 11.01
C MET A 270 -4.85 -1.28 12.15
N HIS A 271 -4.48 -2.54 11.91
CA HIS A 271 -4.49 -3.60 12.92
C HIS A 271 -3.29 -3.48 13.86
#